data_AF-A0A961JVW7-F1
#
_entry.id   AF-A0A961JVW7-F1
#
_cell.length_a   1.000
_cell.length_b   1.000
_cell.length_c   1.000
_cell.angle_alpha   90.00
_cell.angle_beta   90.00
_cell.angle_gamma   90.00
#
_symmetry.space_group_name_H-M   'P 1'
#
loop_
_entity.id
_entity.type
_entity.pdbx_description
1 polymer ?
#
loop_
_entity_poly.entity_id
_entity_poly.type
_entity_poly.pdbx_seq_one_letter_code
_entity_poly.pdbx_strand_id
1 'polypeptide(L)' 'MTHAVAIPTLTTERLTLRAPKIADFEHWAAFFASERSAHERGPLPRRQAWSTWAADVANWTLRGYGPFG' A
#
# COMPACT_ATOMS: atom_id res chain seq x y z
N MET A 1 22.25 16.26 -1.61
CA MET A 1 20.94 16.61 -2.20
C MET A 1 20.10 15.35 -2.22
N THR A 2 18.95 15.34 -1.55
CA THR A 2 18.06 14.18 -1.55
C THR A 2 17.33 14.15 -2.89
N HIS A 3 17.54 13.13 -3.72
CA HIS A 3 16.69 12.94 -4.90
C HIS A 3 15.28 12.57 -4.42
N ALA A 4 14.31 13.42 -4.71
CA ALA A 4 12.91 13.09 -4.50
C ALA A 4 12.54 11.99 -5.50
N VAL A 5 12.15 10.81 -5.00
CA VAL A 5 11.63 9.73 -5.84
C VAL A 5 10.27 10.16 -6.37
N ALA A 6 10.18 10.39 -7.68
CA ALA A 6 8.91 10.66 -8.34
C ALA A 6 8.17 9.34 -8.60
N ILE A 7 7.16 9.05 -7.79
CA ILE A 7 6.30 7.87 -8.00
C ILE A 7 5.24 8.23 -9.05
N PRO A 8 5.13 7.50 -10.17
CA PRO A 8 4.21 7.86 -11.23
C PRO A 8 2.74 7.72 -10.80
N THR A 9 1.90 8.57 -11.38
CA THR A 9 0.45 8.36 -11.41
C THR A 9 0.07 7.96 -12.82
N LEU A 10 -0.48 6.76 -12.97
CA LEU A 10 -0.93 6.21 -14.24
C LEU A 10 -2.45 6.35 -14.32
N THR A 11 -2.95 6.90 -15.42
CA THR A 11 -4.39 7.00 -15.68
C THR A 11 -4.75 6.07 -16.82
N THR A 12 -5.78 5.25 -16.64
CA THR A 12 -6.39 4.43 -17.68
C THR A 12 -7.80 4.94 -17.93
N GLU A 13 -8.54 4.29 -18.84
CA GLU A 13 -9.94 4.64 -19.09
C GLU A 13 -10.82 4.62 -17.82
N ARG A 14 -10.53 3.72 -16.86
CA ARG A 14 -11.37 3.51 -15.67
C ARG A 14 -10.67 3.70 -14.33
N LEU A 15 -9.35 3.88 -14.31
CA LEU A 15 -8.55 3.82 -13.08
C LEU A 15 -7.50 4.93 -13.03
N THR A 16 -7.22 5.39 -11.80
CA THR A 16 -6.03 6.16 -11.45
C THR A 16 -5.17 5.32 -10.50
N LEU A 17 -4.01 4.88 -10.97
CA LEU A 17 -3.04 4.10 -10.20
C LEU A 17 -1.96 5.06 -9.70
N ARG A 18 -1.76 5.14 -8.38
CA ARG A 18 -0.85 6.10 -7.75
C ARG A 18 -0.23 5.53 -6.47
N ALA A 19 0.78 6.20 -5.93
CA ALA A 19 1.38 5.87 -4.64
C ALA A 19 0.35 5.90 -3.49
N PRO A 20 0.41 4.97 -2.51
CA PRO A 20 -0.41 5.02 -1.30
C PRO A 20 -0.29 6.36 -0.54
N LYS A 21 -1.38 6.85 0.05
CA LYS A 21 -1.41 7.99 0.98
C LYS A 21 -1.99 7.56 2.32
N ILE A 22 -1.71 8.32 3.36
CA ILE A 22 -2.15 7.99 4.73
C ILE A 22 -3.67 7.75 4.84
N ALA A 23 -4.47 8.51 4.10
CA ALA A 23 -5.93 8.40 4.09
C ALA A 23 -6.46 7.06 3.55
N ASP A 24 -5.62 6.25 2.89
CA ASP A 24 -6.03 4.93 2.39
C ASP A 24 -5.93 3.84 3.45
N PHE A 25 -5.19 4.09 4.53
CA PHE A 25 -4.89 3.07 5.52
C PHE A 25 -6.17 2.47 6.13
N GLU A 26 -7.20 3.28 6.41
CA GLU A 26 -8.43 2.77 7.02
C GLU A 26 -9.15 1.76 6.12
N HIS A 27 -9.18 2.00 4.81
CA HIS A 27 -9.78 1.06 3.85
C HIS A 27 -8.96 -0.24 3.76
N TRP A 28 -7.63 -0.12 3.78
CA TRP A 28 -6.73 -1.26 3.78
C TRP A 28 -6.89 -2.10 5.07
N ALA A 29 -6.90 -1.44 6.23
CA ALA A 29 -7.09 -2.10 7.53
C ALA A 29 -8.45 -2.78 7.65
N ALA A 30 -9.52 -2.16 7.12
CA ALA A 30 -10.85 -2.77 7.09
C ALA A 30 -10.89 -4.04 6.23
N PHE A 31 -10.24 -4.02 5.06
CA PHE A 31 -10.12 -5.23 4.22
C PHE A 31 -9.35 -6.35 4.94
N PHE A 32 -8.19 -6.04 5.50
CA PHE A 32 -7.36 -7.03 6.20
C PHE A 32 -7.93 -7.47 7.55
N ALA A 33 -8.92 -6.78 8.11
CA ALA A 33 -9.67 -7.26 9.27
C ALA A 33 -10.76 -8.29 8.91
N SER A 34 -11.07 -8.46 7.62
CA SER A 34 -12.17 -9.32 7.15
C SER A 34 -11.69 -10.68 6.66
N GLU A 35 -12.58 -11.67 6.66
CA GLU A 35 -12.33 -13.01 6.10
C GLU A 35 -11.97 -12.99 4.61
N ARG A 36 -12.37 -11.93 3.88
CA ARG A 36 -12.02 -11.76 2.46
C ARG A 36 -10.51 -11.71 2.21
N SER A 37 -9.71 -11.42 3.25
CA SER A 37 -8.25 -11.33 3.16
C SER A 37 -7.52 -12.66 3.39
N ALA A 38 -8.25 -13.78 3.52
CA ALA A 38 -7.70 -15.12 3.79
C ALA A 38 -6.68 -15.62 2.75
N HIS A 39 -6.80 -15.19 1.50
CA HIS A 39 -5.88 -15.57 0.41
C HIS A 39 -4.72 -14.58 0.21
N GLU A 40 -4.64 -13.55 1.05
CA GLU A 40 -3.58 -12.55 1.02
C GLU A 40 -2.66 -12.78 2.22
N ARG A 41 -2.96 -12.12 3.34
CA ARG A 41 -2.18 -12.18 4.59
C ARG A 41 -3.06 -12.15 5.83
N GLY A 42 -4.38 -12.02 5.68
CA GLY A 42 -5.27 -11.78 6.80
C GLY A 42 -6.10 -13.00 7.20
N PRO A 43 -6.94 -12.85 8.25
CA PRO A 43 -7.21 -11.61 8.97
C PRO A 43 -6.01 -11.11 9.79
N LEU A 44 -5.77 -9.80 9.78
CA LEU A 44 -4.70 -9.15 10.54
C LEU A 44 -5.26 -8.27 11.67
N PRO A 45 -4.71 -8.34 12.88
CA PRO A 45 -4.92 -7.31 13.89
C PRO A 45 -4.45 -5.95 13.38
N ARG A 46 -5.16 -4.87 13.74
CA ARG A 46 -4.89 -3.50 13.24
C ARG A 46 -3.43 -3.04 13.37
N ARG A 47 -2.73 -3.41 14.44
CA ARG A 47 -1.31 -3.08 14.61
C ARG A 47 -0.43 -3.76 13.56
N GLN A 48 -0.67 -5.05 13.32
CA GLN A 48 0.05 -5.80 12.29
C GLN A 48 -0.29 -5.26 10.90
N ALA A 49 -1.56 -4.92 10.67
CA ALA A 49 -2.04 -4.27 9.46
C ALA A 49 -1.26 -2.97 9.17
N TRP A 50 -1.08 -2.11 10.17
CA TRP A 50 -0.30 -0.88 10.05
C TRP A 50 1.16 -1.16 9.66
N SER A 51 1.84 -2.04 10.39
CA SER A 51 3.26 -2.34 10.13
C SER A 51 3.48 -2.92 8.73
N THR A 52 2.60 -3.84 8.28
CA THR A 52 2.66 -4.42 6.94
C THR A 52 2.41 -3.37 5.87
N TRP A 53 1.35 -2.57 6.00
CA TRP A 53 1.04 -1.50 5.06
C TRP A 53 2.18 -0.48 4.97
N ALA A 54 2.72 -0.03 6.10
CA ALA A 54 3.81 0.94 6.12
C ALA A 54 5.08 0.41 5.41
N ALA A 55 5.41 -0.87 5.58
CA ALA A 55 6.50 -1.51 4.85
C ALA A 55 6.23 -1.56 3.34
N ASP A 56 5.01 -1.91 2.93
CA ASP A 56 4.59 -1.94 1.53
C ASP A 56 4.68 -0.53 0.89
N VAL A 57 4.30 0.52 1.62
CA VAL A 57 4.43 1.93 1.18
C VAL A 57 5.89 2.36 1.10
N ALA A 58 6.72 1.97 2.08
CA ALA A 58 8.13 2.38 2.12
C ALA A 58 8.94 1.87 0.92
N ASN A 59 8.58 0.71 0.35
CA ASN A 59 9.26 0.16 -0.82
C ASN A 59 9.29 1.13 -2.01
N TRP A 60 8.25 1.94 -2.20
CA TRP A 60 8.21 2.92 -3.30
C TRP A 60 9.39 3.90 -3.24
N THR A 61 9.74 4.39 -2.05
CA THR A 61 10.86 5.30 -1.85
C THR A 61 12.19 4.57 -1.70
N LEU A 62 12.20 3.41 -1.03
CA LEU A 62 13.43 2.68 -0.72
C LEU A 62 13.97 1.85 -1.91
N ARG A 63 13.07 1.34 -2.75
CA ARG A 63 13.40 0.41 -3.84
C ARG A 63 13.06 0.94 -5.23
N GLY A 64 12.29 2.03 -5.32
CA GLY A 64 11.84 2.62 -6.59
C GLY A 64 10.65 1.89 -7.23
N TYR A 65 10.05 0.92 -6.54
CA TYR A 65 8.85 0.19 -6.96
C TYR A 65 7.98 -0.19 -5.75
N GLY A 66 6.73 -0.58 -5.99
CA GLY A 66 5.78 -0.95 -4.93
C GLY A 66 6.09 -2.28 -4.22
N PRO A 67 5.10 -2.88 -3.53
CA PRO A 67 5.34 -4.08 -2.71
C PRO A 67 5.48 -5.41 -3.48
N PHE A 68 5.38 -5.40 -4.82
CA PHE A 68 5.28 -6.61 -5.65
C PHE A 68 6.47 -6.81 -6.62
N GLY A 69 7.68 -6.46 -6.21
CA GLY A 69 8.89 -6.70 -7.02
C GLY A 69 9.64 -7.96 -6.63
#